data_AF-A0AAV0YQU9-F1
#
_entry.id   AF-A0AAV0YQU9-F1
#
_cell.length_a   1.000
_cell.length_b   1.000
_cell.length_c   1.000
_cell.angle_alpha   90.00
_cell.angle_beta   90.00
_cell.angle_gamma   90.00
#
_symmetry.space_group_name_H-M   'P 1'
#
loop_
_entity.id
_entity.type
_entity.pdbx_description
1 polymer ?
#
loop_
_entity_poly.entity_id
_entity_poly.type
_entity_poly.pdbx_seq_one_letter_code
_entity_poly.pdbx_strand_id
1 'polypeptide(L)'
;MMWLLTRLWHRNKLHVQTTRLETPPCQSSLSFPISAALNPCHSRSGSGVCGYNNFCTLGQDKRPTCQCPKSYSLVNPDDPYGSCKPDFIQGCEEDELSKRKDLYDFEVLINTDWPFSDFVLQRPFTEELCKEACMGDCMCSVAIFRLGDSCWMKKLPLSNGKVDPTLNGAKAFLKVRKDNTSLQSFDFPPFPIIANKNNNRETLVLVVSVLFGSSAILNAVLLVAICFSTSMIIQYKKKLRRVSRSETSVETNLRCFTYEELEEATNGFDKELGRGAFGIVYKGVVNNNTCFETRVAVKKLNNFLLDQAHREFRNELNVIGLTHHKNLVRLLGFCEGGSERLLV
;
A
#
# COMPACT_ATOMS: atom_id res chain seq x y z
N MET A 1 -47.08 4.61 22.08
CA MET A 1 -48.51 4.56 22.44
C MET A 1 -48.99 5.98 22.61
N MET A 2 -49.41 6.66 21.53
CA MET A 2 -50.69 6.42 20.85
C MET A 2 -51.80 6.82 21.81
N TRP A 3 -52.26 8.07 21.73
CA TRP A 3 -53.52 8.64 22.26
C TRP A 3 -53.40 10.17 22.25
N LEU A 4 -53.21 10.74 21.06
CA LEU A 4 -53.51 12.16 20.74
C LEU A 4 -53.86 12.28 19.24
N LEU A 5 -54.71 11.35 18.80
CA LEU A 5 -55.60 11.47 17.64
C LEU A 5 -56.98 11.44 18.29
N THR A 6 -57.79 12.49 18.31
CA THR A 6 -58.80 12.72 17.27
C THR A 6 -59.65 13.88 17.76
N ARG A 7 -59.43 15.09 17.24
CA ARG A 7 -60.39 16.22 17.27
C ARG A 7 -59.73 17.36 16.51
N LEU A 8 -59.85 17.31 15.19
CA LEU A 8 -59.80 18.45 14.26
C LEU A 8 -59.97 17.91 12.84
N TRP A 9 -61.04 17.13 12.63
CA TRP A 9 -61.54 16.75 11.31
C TRP A 9 -62.95 17.30 11.19
N HIS A 10 -63.07 18.59 10.86
CA HIS A 10 -64.17 19.19 10.09
C HIS A 10 -64.03 20.71 10.08
N ARG A 11 -63.44 21.27 9.02
CA ARG A 11 -64.12 22.26 8.17
C ARG A 11 -63.19 22.78 7.07
N ASN A 12 -63.76 22.83 5.88
CA ASN A 12 -63.38 23.66 4.74
C ASN A 12 -62.28 23.12 3.81
N LYS A 13 -62.72 22.20 2.94
CA LYS A 13 -62.38 22.25 1.51
C LYS A 13 -62.57 23.68 0.99
N LEU A 14 -61.59 24.23 0.28
CA LEU A 14 -61.79 25.12 -0.88
C LEU A 14 -60.49 25.26 -1.67
N HIS A 15 -60.62 25.00 -2.98
CA HIS A 15 -59.75 25.31 -4.13
C HIS A 15 -58.26 24.92 -4.12
N VAL A 16 -58.00 23.81 -4.83
CA VAL A 16 -56.72 23.49 -5.46
C VAL A 16 -56.53 24.45 -6.65
N GLN A 17 -55.51 25.31 -6.57
CA GLN A 17 -54.90 25.95 -7.73
C GLN A 17 -53.55 25.26 -8.00
N THR A 18 -53.44 24.65 -9.17
CA THR A 18 -52.24 23.98 -9.65
C THR A 18 -51.27 25.04 -10.20
N THR A 19 -50.37 25.55 -9.37
CA THR A 19 -49.23 26.36 -9.85
C THR A 19 -48.05 25.44 -10.15
N ARG A 20 -47.68 25.42 -11.43
CA ARG A 20 -46.54 24.73 -12.01
C ARG A 20 -45.26 25.39 -11.46
N LEU A 21 -44.46 24.67 -10.67
CA LEU A 21 -43.10 25.14 -10.32
C LEU A 21 -42.23 25.01 -11.57
N GLU A 22 -42.05 26.12 -12.27
CA GLU A 22 -41.03 26.26 -13.30
C GLU A 22 -39.67 26.36 -12.62
N THR A 23 -38.79 25.41 -12.90
CA THR A 23 -37.37 25.47 -12.55
C THR A 23 -36.70 26.59 -13.36
N PRO A 24 -35.95 27.52 -12.74
CA PRO A 24 -35.27 28.57 -13.49
C PRO A 24 -34.15 27.98 -14.38
N PRO A 25 -33.90 28.54 -15.57
CA PRO A 25 -32.84 28.08 -16.45
C PRO A 25 -31.48 28.36 -15.82
N CYS A 26 -30.59 27.37 -15.85
CA CYS A 26 -29.17 27.57 -15.54
C CYS A 26 -28.56 28.47 -16.62
N GLN A 27 -28.55 29.78 -16.39
CA GLN A 27 -27.61 30.70 -17.03
C GLN A 27 -26.54 31.07 -16.01
N SER A 28 -25.43 30.35 -16.03
CA SER A 28 -24.16 30.87 -15.56
C SER A 28 -23.22 30.96 -16.77
N SER A 29 -23.13 32.17 -17.31
CA SER A 29 -22.05 32.59 -18.19
C SER A 29 -20.74 32.60 -17.41
N LEU A 30 -20.10 31.44 -17.29
CA LEU A 30 -18.68 31.36 -16.96
C LEU A 30 -17.90 31.51 -18.26
N SER A 31 -17.43 32.74 -18.51
CA SER A 31 -16.38 33.01 -19.49
C SER A 31 -15.09 32.35 -19.02
N PHE A 32 -14.91 31.08 -19.38
CA PHE A 32 -13.59 30.45 -19.33
C PHE A 32 -12.71 31.09 -20.41
N PRO A 33 -11.51 31.58 -20.08
CA PRO A 33 -10.56 32.01 -21.09
C PRO A 33 -10.27 30.82 -22.03
N ILE A 34 -10.36 31.04 -23.33
CA ILE A 34 -10.04 30.05 -24.37
C ILE A 34 -8.53 29.81 -24.31
N SER A 35 -8.08 28.95 -23.39
CA SER A 35 -6.71 28.44 -23.38
C SER A 35 -6.76 26.96 -23.74
N ALA A 36 -6.33 26.65 -24.97
CA ALA A 36 -6.20 25.32 -25.57
C ALA A 36 -7.49 24.49 -25.58
N ALA A 37 -7.93 24.09 -26.78
CA ALA A 37 -8.92 23.03 -26.90
C ALA A 37 -8.45 21.83 -26.04
N LEU A 38 -9.18 21.52 -24.95
CA LEU A 38 -8.91 20.31 -24.16
C LEU A 38 -8.96 19.14 -25.12
N ASN A 39 -7.82 18.47 -25.35
CA ASN A 39 -7.79 17.24 -26.15
C ASN A 39 -8.71 16.23 -25.44
N PRO A 40 -9.83 15.79 -26.05
CA PRO A 40 -10.75 14.83 -25.45
C PRO A 40 -10.05 13.54 -25.00
N CYS A 41 -9.00 13.11 -25.68
CA CYS A 41 -8.21 11.93 -25.30
C CYS A 41 -7.37 12.13 -24.02
N HIS A 42 -7.34 13.33 -23.45
CA HIS A 42 -6.59 13.63 -22.24
C HIS A 42 -7.46 13.46 -20.99
N SER A 43 -7.50 12.24 -20.44
CA SER A 43 -8.06 12.01 -19.11
C SER A 43 -7.00 12.09 -18.01
N ARG A 44 -7.41 12.56 -16.82
CA ARG A 44 -6.54 12.64 -15.63
C ARG A 44 -6.68 11.43 -14.68
N SER A 45 -7.66 10.56 -14.89
CA SER A 45 -7.93 9.39 -14.02
C SER A 45 -8.60 8.24 -14.77
N GLY A 46 -8.42 7.01 -14.27
CA GLY A 46 -9.07 5.79 -14.78
C GLY A 46 -8.43 5.21 -16.06
N SER A 47 -9.19 4.42 -16.81
CA SER A 47 -8.76 3.90 -18.13
C SER A 47 -8.64 5.00 -19.19
N GLY A 48 -9.26 6.17 -18.96
CA GLY A 48 -9.34 7.27 -19.91
C GLY A 48 -10.68 7.28 -20.66
N VAL A 49 -10.71 7.96 -21.81
CA VAL A 49 -11.88 7.96 -22.71
C VAL A 49 -12.11 6.59 -23.36
N CYS A 50 -11.02 5.84 -23.51
CA CYS A 50 -11.02 4.51 -24.08
C CYS A 50 -10.71 3.49 -22.98
N GLY A 51 -11.22 2.26 -23.11
CA GLY A 51 -10.97 1.16 -22.17
C GLY A 51 -9.50 0.74 -22.06
N TYR A 52 -9.23 -0.32 -21.30
CA TYR A 52 -7.86 -0.83 -21.15
C TYR A 52 -7.35 -1.43 -22.46
N ASN A 53 -6.02 -1.44 -22.65
CA ASN A 53 -5.29 -2.05 -23.77
C ASN A 53 -5.65 -1.48 -25.15
N ASN A 54 -6.24 -0.29 -25.19
CA ASN A 54 -6.47 0.46 -26.42
C ASN A 54 -5.79 1.84 -26.33
N PHE A 55 -5.86 2.61 -27.41
CA PHE A 55 -5.40 3.99 -27.41
C PHE A 55 -6.38 4.92 -28.13
N CYS A 56 -6.42 6.16 -27.66
CA CYS A 56 -7.27 7.22 -28.17
C CYS A 56 -6.55 8.04 -29.25
N THR A 57 -7.24 8.30 -30.35
CA THR A 57 -6.84 9.21 -31.43
C THR A 57 -7.93 10.27 -31.62
N LEU A 58 -7.57 11.44 -32.16
CA LEU A 58 -8.55 12.44 -32.54
C LEU A 58 -8.86 12.35 -34.03
N GLY A 59 -10.14 12.15 -34.35
CA GLY A 59 -10.65 12.23 -35.72
C GLY A 59 -10.61 13.66 -36.27
N GLN A 60 -10.88 13.82 -37.56
CA GLN A 60 -10.93 15.15 -38.21
C GLN A 60 -12.02 16.06 -37.62
N ASP A 61 -13.08 15.46 -37.09
CA ASP A 61 -14.18 16.12 -36.38
C ASP A 61 -13.84 16.47 -34.92
N LYS A 62 -12.58 16.27 -34.49
CA LYS A 62 -12.09 16.44 -33.12
C LYS A 62 -12.77 15.52 -32.10
N ARG A 63 -13.41 14.43 -32.54
CA ARG A 63 -13.98 13.42 -31.63
C ARG A 63 -12.94 12.35 -31.29
N PRO A 64 -12.93 11.86 -30.04
CA PRO A 64 -12.06 10.76 -29.65
C PRO A 64 -12.50 9.48 -30.35
N THR A 65 -11.54 8.76 -30.92
CA THR A 65 -11.72 7.43 -31.52
C THR A 65 -10.78 6.46 -30.85
N CYS A 66 -11.33 5.36 -30.34
CA CYS A 66 -10.57 4.31 -29.65
C CYS A 66 -10.19 3.21 -30.64
N GLN A 67 -8.94 2.76 -30.59
CA GLN A 67 -8.43 1.72 -31.47
C GLN A 67 -7.64 0.69 -30.67
N CYS A 68 -7.92 -0.59 -30.91
CA CYS A 68 -7.07 -1.67 -30.40
C CYS A 68 -5.76 -1.71 -31.23
N PRO A 69 -4.61 -1.96 -30.60
CA PRO A 69 -3.38 -2.28 -31.31
C PRO A 69 -3.50 -3.55 -32.16
N LYS A 70 -2.51 -3.82 -33.00
CA LYS A 70 -2.48 -5.06 -33.80
C LYS A 70 -2.38 -6.28 -32.88
N SER A 71 -3.11 -7.34 -33.22
CA SER A 71 -3.22 -8.57 -32.41
C SER A 71 -3.89 -8.35 -31.05
N TYR A 72 -4.73 -7.32 -30.94
CA TYR A 72 -5.67 -7.11 -29.85
C TYR A 72 -7.08 -6.95 -30.41
N SER A 73 -8.05 -7.63 -29.80
CA SER A 73 -9.46 -7.53 -30.13
C SER A 73 -10.27 -6.90 -29.00
N LEU A 74 -11.38 -6.25 -29.35
CA LEU A 74 -12.34 -5.76 -28.36
C LEU A 74 -12.87 -6.91 -27.50
N VAL A 75 -12.97 -6.69 -26.20
CA VAL A 75 -13.59 -7.64 -25.27
C VAL A 75 -15.08 -7.76 -25.56
N ASN A 76 -15.73 -6.63 -25.85
CA ASN A 76 -17.12 -6.56 -26.28
C ASN A 76 -17.21 -5.86 -27.64
N PRO A 77 -17.57 -6.58 -28.73
CA PRO A 77 -17.71 -5.99 -30.06
C PRO A 77 -18.76 -4.86 -30.15
N ASP A 78 -19.76 -4.87 -29.26
CA ASP A 78 -20.84 -3.88 -29.24
C ASP A 78 -20.45 -2.58 -28.49
N ASP A 79 -19.26 -2.55 -27.87
CA ASP A 79 -18.72 -1.39 -27.17
C ASP A 79 -17.40 -0.92 -27.81
N PRO A 80 -17.45 0.00 -28.80
CA PRO A 80 -16.27 0.52 -29.49
C PRO A 80 -15.29 1.28 -28.60
N TYR A 81 -15.74 1.74 -27.43
CA TYR A 81 -14.91 2.44 -26.44
C TYR A 81 -14.41 1.50 -25.34
N GLY A 82 -14.81 0.23 -25.40
CA GLY A 82 -14.49 -0.80 -24.43
C GLY A 82 -13.01 -1.18 -24.40
N SER A 83 -12.69 -2.12 -23.51
CA SER A 83 -11.32 -2.63 -23.36
C SER A 83 -10.97 -3.61 -24.46
N CYS A 84 -9.70 -3.69 -24.84
CA CYS A 84 -9.16 -4.72 -25.71
C CYS A 84 -8.47 -5.83 -24.90
N LYS A 85 -8.37 -7.01 -25.48
CA LYS A 85 -7.58 -8.14 -24.98
C LYS A 85 -6.59 -8.58 -26.05
N PRO A 86 -5.39 -9.06 -25.69
CA PRO A 86 -4.49 -9.67 -26.66
C PRO A 86 -5.15 -10.91 -27.26
N ASP A 87 -4.95 -11.14 -28.56
CA ASP A 87 -5.45 -12.31 -29.29
C ASP A 87 -4.57 -13.55 -29.07
N PHE A 88 -3.56 -13.43 -28.21
CA PHE A 88 -2.58 -14.45 -27.88
C PHE A 88 -2.37 -14.49 -26.37
N ILE A 89 -1.90 -15.63 -25.87
CA ILE A 89 -1.55 -15.77 -24.46
C ILE A 89 -0.30 -14.92 -24.19
N GLN A 90 -0.48 -13.92 -23.34
CA GLN A 90 0.58 -13.04 -22.87
C GLN A 90 0.83 -13.34 -21.38
N GLY A 91 1.97 -13.96 -21.06
CA GLY A 91 2.36 -14.27 -19.68
C GLY A 91 3.37 -15.41 -19.61
N CYS A 92 3.95 -15.63 -18.43
CA CYS A 92 5.08 -16.57 -18.26
C CYS A 92 4.66 -18.04 -18.21
N GLU A 93 3.37 -18.36 -18.41
CA GLU A 93 2.81 -19.71 -18.22
C GLU A 93 3.09 -20.65 -19.41
N GLU A 94 3.32 -20.12 -20.63
CA GLU A 94 3.65 -20.92 -21.82
C GLU A 94 5.13 -20.84 -22.25
N ASP A 95 5.92 -19.95 -21.65
CA ASP A 95 7.35 -19.78 -21.98
C ASP A 95 8.24 -20.88 -21.39
N GLU A 96 7.71 -21.76 -20.53
CA GLU A 96 8.45 -22.92 -20.01
C GLU A 96 8.61 -24.07 -21.03
N LEU A 97 7.80 -24.11 -22.10
CA LEU A 97 7.87 -25.20 -23.09
C LEU A 97 8.64 -24.83 -24.38
N SER A 98 9.00 -23.56 -24.58
CA SER A 98 9.69 -23.11 -25.79
C SER A 98 10.69 -22.00 -25.48
N LYS A 99 11.97 -22.36 -25.33
CA LYS A 99 13.07 -21.40 -25.51
C LYS A 99 12.91 -20.74 -26.89
N ARG A 100 12.41 -19.50 -27.02
CA ARG A 100 12.56 -18.71 -28.25
C ARG A 100 12.20 -17.22 -28.04
N LYS A 101 13.23 -16.38 -27.95
CA LYS A 101 13.15 -14.93 -28.24
C LYS A 101 12.53 -14.65 -29.63
N ASP A 102 12.45 -15.67 -30.50
CA ASP A 102 11.97 -15.56 -31.87
C ASP A 102 10.43 -15.57 -32.03
N LEU A 103 9.66 -15.89 -30.99
CA LEU A 103 8.18 -15.98 -31.06
C LEU A 103 7.49 -14.62 -31.07
N TYR A 104 8.16 -13.60 -30.55
CA TYR A 104 7.63 -12.25 -30.40
C TYR A 104 8.31 -11.28 -31.37
N ASP A 105 7.56 -10.25 -31.73
CA ASP A 105 8.02 -9.09 -32.49
C ASP A 105 7.48 -7.81 -31.84
N PHE A 106 7.88 -6.65 -32.36
CA PHE A 106 7.36 -5.36 -31.93
C PHE A 106 6.50 -4.72 -33.02
N GLU A 107 5.25 -4.39 -32.67
CA GLU A 107 4.53 -3.34 -33.37
C GLU A 107 5.05 -1.98 -32.91
N VAL A 108 5.40 -1.12 -33.86
CA VAL A 108 5.94 0.21 -33.56
C VAL A 108 4.84 1.26 -33.72
N LEU A 109 4.49 1.92 -32.61
CA LEU A 109 3.53 3.02 -32.58
C LEU A 109 4.26 4.33 -32.31
N ILE A 110 4.06 5.32 -33.19
CA ILE A 110 4.72 6.63 -33.08
C ILE A 110 3.83 7.59 -32.29
N ASN A 111 4.45 8.43 -31.45
CA ASN A 111 3.76 9.42 -30.63
C ASN A 111 2.66 8.82 -29.75
N THR A 112 2.79 7.56 -29.34
CA THR A 112 1.77 6.85 -28.56
C THR A 112 2.31 6.53 -27.17
N ASP A 113 1.51 6.76 -26.12
CA ASP A 113 1.87 6.50 -24.73
C ASP A 113 0.67 5.99 -23.92
N TRP A 114 0.96 5.24 -22.87
CA TRP A 114 0.05 4.78 -21.81
C TRP A 114 0.58 5.28 -20.46
N PRO A 115 0.35 6.56 -20.11
CA PRO A 115 1.12 7.26 -19.07
C PRO A 115 1.02 6.67 -17.66
N PHE A 116 0.04 5.81 -17.39
CA PHE A 116 -0.22 5.26 -16.05
C PHE A 116 0.11 3.78 -15.90
N SER A 117 0.72 3.16 -16.92
CA SER A 117 1.06 1.73 -16.92
C SER A 117 2.57 1.46 -16.79
N ASP A 118 3.36 2.49 -16.48
CA ASP A 118 4.80 2.35 -16.23
C ASP A 118 5.04 1.53 -14.96
N PHE A 119 5.91 0.52 -15.06
CA PHE A 119 6.40 -0.20 -13.87
C PHE A 119 7.91 -0.07 -13.68
N VAL A 120 8.65 0.22 -14.75
CA VAL A 120 10.10 0.45 -14.71
C VAL A 120 10.45 1.64 -15.63
N LEU A 121 11.31 2.53 -15.13
CA LEU A 121 11.95 3.60 -15.89
C LEU A 121 13.46 3.38 -15.85
N GLN A 122 14.09 3.33 -17.01
CA GLN A 122 15.54 3.15 -17.15
C GLN A 122 16.18 4.33 -17.90
N ARG A 123 17.31 4.81 -17.38
CA ARG A 123 18.16 5.87 -17.93
C ARG A 123 19.62 5.67 -17.49
N PRO A 124 20.62 5.92 -18.35
CA PRO A 124 20.51 6.13 -19.79
C PRO A 124 20.32 4.80 -20.52
N PHE A 125 19.49 4.77 -21.55
CA PHE A 125 19.21 3.60 -22.39
C PHE A 125 19.26 3.99 -23.87
N THR A 126 19.67 3.07 -24.74
CA THR A 126 19.50 3.22 -26.20
C THR A 126 18.16 2.62 -26.64
N GLU A 127 17.72 2.93 -27.86
CA GLU A 127 16.51 2.35 -28.44
C GLU A 127 16.59 0.81 -28.48
N GLU A 128 17.75 0.27 -28.88
CA GLU A 128 18.01 -1.17 -29.02
C GLU A 128 18.01 -1.87 -27.67
N LEU A 129 18.69 -1.29 -26.65
CA LEU A 129 18.70 -1.84 -25.30
C LEU A 129 17.29 -1.83 -24.68
N CYS A 130 16.49 -0.81 -24.99
CA CYS A 130 15.10 -0.72 -24.52
C CYS A 130 14.23 -1.84 -25.11
N LYS A 131 14.40 -2.14 -26.40
CA LYS A 131 13.75 -3.29 -27.06
C LYS A 131 14.19 -4.61 -26.45
N GLU A 132 15.50 -4.82 -26.27
CA GLU A 132 16.01 -6.08 -25.72
C GLU A 132 15.57 -6.32 -24.28
N ALA A 133 15.61 -5.29 -23.43
CA ALA A 133 15.16 -5.39 -22.04
C ALA A 133 13.68 -5.81 -21.96
N CYS A 134 12.81 -5.22 -22.80
CA CYS A 134 11.41 -5.61 -22.85
C CYS A 134 11.17 -6.98 -23.50
N MET A 135 11.99 -7.36 -24.47
CA MET A 135 11.91 -8.68 -25.08
C MET A 135 12.24 -9.78 -24.06
N GLY A 136 13.26 -9.55 -23.21
CA GLY A 136 13.70 -10.48 -22.17
C GLY A 136 12.87 -10.45 -20.88
N ASP A 137 12.05 -9.43 -20.66
CA ASP A 137 11.15 -9.32 -19.51
C ASP A 137 9.77 -9.91 -19.86
N CYS A 138 9.34 -10.90 -19.08
CA CYS A 138 8.04 -11.55 -19.27
C CYS A 138 6.85 -10.62 -18.96
N MET A 139 7.00 -9.71 -17.99
CA MET A 139 5.95 -8.77 -17.61
C MET A 139 5.88 -7.56 -18.54
N CYS A 140 6.90 -7.32 -19.34
CA CYS A 140 6.92 -6.20 -20.28
C CYS A 140 6.02 -6.45 -21.49
N SER A 141 5.04 -5.58 -21.67
CA SER A 141 4.13 -5.58 -22.81
C SER A 141 4.42 -4.44 -23.78
N VAL A 142 4.81 -3.27 -23.27
CA VAL A 142 5.22 -2.11 -24.10
C VAL A 142 6.49 -1.50 -23.56
N ALA A 143 7.43 -1.17 -24.43
CA ALA A 143 8.56 -0.30 -24.10
C ALA A 143 8.45 1.02 -24.88
N ILE A 144 8.50 2.14 -24.17
CA ILE A 144 8.49 3.47 -24.80
C ILE A 144 9.87 4.07 -24.71
N PHE A 145 10.39 4.47 -25.86
CA PHE A 145 11.62 5.21 -25.98
C PHE A 145 11.33 6.65 -26.40
N ARG A 146 11.72 7.62 -25.55
CA ARG A 146 11.59 9.06 -25.83
C ARG A 146 12.69 9.84 -25.11
N LEU A 147 12.80 11.13 -25.41
CA LEU A 147 13.83 12.04 -24.85
C LEU A 147 15.29 11.64 -25.17
N GLY A 148 15.53 10.68 -26.05
CA GLY A 148 16.85 10.30 -26.55
C GLY A 148 17.65 9.32 -25.68
N ASP A 149 17.29 9.14 -24.40
CA ASP A 149 18.03 8.29 -23.47
C ASP A 149 17.16 7.50 -22.49
N SER A 150 15.84 7.57 -22.64
CA SER A 150 14.91 7.15 -21.61
C SER A 150 13.99 6.03 -22.12
N CYS A 151 13.93 4.94 -21.35
CA CYS A 151 13.11 3.78 -21.63
C CYS A 151 12.06 3.58 -20.52
N TRP A 152 10.77 3.62 -20.87
CA TRP A 152 9.65 3.36 -19.96
C TRP A 152 9.03 2.01 -20.31
N MET A 153 9.14 1.04 -19.41
CA MET A 153 8.56 -0.29 -19.59
C MET A 153 7.20 -0.36 -18.90
N LYS A 154 6.24 -0.93 -19.62
CA LYS A 154 4.84 -1.00 -19.21
C LYS A 154 4.34 -2.43 -19.18
N LYS A 155 3.44 -2.70 -18.26
CA LYS A 155 2.79 -4.00 -18.07
C LYS A 155 1.28 -3.90 -18.30
N LEU A 156 0.66 -4.99 -18.72
CA LEU A 156 -0.80 -5.10 -18.75
C LEU A 156 -1.40 -4.97 -17.34
N PRO A 157 -2.64 -4.45 -17.20
CA PRO A 157 -3.42 -3.79 -18.25
C PRO A 157 -2.88 -2.39 -18.56
N LEU A 158 -2.88 -2.04 -19.86
CA LEU A 158 -2.47 -0.72 -20.32
C LEU A 158 -3.63 0.27 -20.17
N SER A 159 -3.40 1.41 -19.53
CA SER A 159 -4.43 2.41 -19.25
C SER A 159 -4.09 3.77 -19.85
N ASN A 160 -5.13 4.53 -20.18
CA ASN A 160 -5.05 5.90 -20.69
C ASN A 160 -4.16 6.02 -21.94
N GLY A 161 -4.28 5.05 -22.84
CA GLY A 161 -3.57 5.04 -24.11
C GLY A 161 -3.97 6.23 -24.96
N LYS A 162 -3.01 6.95 -25.51
CA LYS A 162 -3.27 8.08 -26.40
C LYS A 162 -2.17 8.30 -27.40
N VAL A 163 -2.55 8.78 -28.57
CA VAL A 163 -1.62 9.41 -29.52
C VAL A 163 -1.49 10.89 -29.17
N ASP A 164 -0.28 11.29 -28.83
CA ASP A 164 0.05 12.64 -28.39
C ASP A 164 1.21 13.21 -29.24
N PRO A 165 0.91 14.09 -30.22
CA PRO A 165 1.91 14.69 -31.10
C PRO A 165 3.00 15.47 -30.35
N THR A 166 2.75 15.90 -29.11
CA THR A 166 3.73 16.62 -28.30
C THR A 166 4.91 15.75 -27.85
N LEU A 167 4.81 14.42 -28.04
CA LEU A 167 5.87 13.47 -27.73
C LEU A 167 7.04 13.47 -28.73
N ASN A 168 7.01 14.33 -29.77
CA ASN A 168 8.13 14.62 -30.67
C ASN A 168 8.83 13.38 -31.25
N GLY A 169 8.07 12.41 -31.75
CA GLY A 169 8.59 11.20 -32.37
C GLY A 169 8.92 10.07 -31.39
N ALA A 170 8.41 10.11 -30.16
CA ALA A 170 8.48 8.98 -29.23
C ALA A 170 8.01 7.68 -29.90
N LYS A 171 8.73 6.59 -29.64
CA LYS A 171 8.42 5.26 -30.20
C LYS A 171 7.96 4.35 -29.08
N ALA A 172 6.75 3.80 -29.22
CA ALA A 172 6.25 2.72 -28.40
C ALA A 172 6.43 1.39 -29.15
N PHE A 173 7.16 0.47 -28.53
CA PHE A 173 7.38 -0.89 -29.00
C PHE A 173 6.43 -1.81 -28.25
N LEU A 174 5.30 -2.14 -28.88
CA LEU A 174 4.30 -3.06 -28.34
C LEU A 174 4.68 -4.49 -28.71
N LYS A 175 4.89 -5.34 -27.70
CA LYS A 175 5.28 -6.74 -27.88
C LYS A 175 4.07 -7.54 -28.39
N VAL A 176 4.20 -8.15 -29.56
CA VAL A 176 3.16 -8.96 -30.22
C VAL A 176 3.73 -10.30 -30.63
N ARG A 177 2.89 -11.34 -30.72
CA ARG A 177 3.31 -12.66 -31.22
C ARG A 177 3.35 -12.68 -32.75
N LYS A 178 4.33 -13.37 -33.35
CA LYS A 178 4.50 -13.46 -34.81
C LYS A 178 3.47 -14.35 -35.53
N ASP A 179 2.76 -15.20 -34.80
CA ASP A 179 2.03 -16.32 -35.40
C ASP A 179 0.67 -15.91 -35.99
N ASN A 180 0.52 -16.15 -37.30
CA ASN A 180 -0.75 -16.23 -38.05
C ASN A 180 -1.53 -17.52 -37.75
N THR A 181 -1.15 -18.28 -36.73
CA THR A 181 -1.94 -19.41 -36.27
C THR A 181 -3.05 -18.84 -35.42
N SER A 182 -4.20 -18.58 -36.04
CA SER A 182 -5.49 -18.56 -35.34
C SER A 182 -5.40 -19.62 -34.26
N LEU A 183 -5.71 -19.26 -33.01
CA LEU A 183 -6.15 -20.24 -32.03
C LEU A 183 -7.19 -21.09 -32.77
N GLN A 184 -6.78 -22.23 -33.31
CA GLN A 184 -7.69 -23.35 -33.33
C GLN A 184 -8.01 -23.48 -31.87
N SER A 185 -9.27 -23.19 -31.56
CA SER A 185 -9.93 -23.86 -30.47
C SER A 185 -9.33 -25.26 -30.44
N PHE A 186 -8.64 -25.59 -29.35
CA PHE A 186 -8.62 -26.98 -28.94
C PHE A 186 -10.08 -27.29 -28.62
N ASP A 187 -10.89 -27.52 -29.67
CA ASP A 187 -11.98 -28.45 -29.60
C ASP A 187 -11.29 -29.72 -29.16
N PHE A 188 -11.44 -30.08 -27.89
CA PHE A 188 -11.04 -31.39 -27.42
C PHE A 188 -11.87 -32.39 -28.22
N PRO A 189 -11.30 -33.16 -29.18
CA PRO A 189 -11.98 -34.37 -29.59
C PRO A 189 -12.03 -35.28 -28.34
N PRO A 190 -13.07 -36.13 -28.22
CA PRO A 190 -13.09 -37.13 -27.15
C PRO A 190 -11.78 -37.90 -27.22
N PHE A 191 -11.04 -37.92 -26.11
CA PHE A 191 -9.75 -38.61 -25.99
C PHE A 191 -9.81 -39.98 -26.68
N PRO A 192 -8.91 -40.29 -27.63
CA PRO A 192 -8.80 -41.64 -28.12
C PRO A 192 -8.22 -42.48 -26.97
N ILE A 193 -9.06 -43.34 -26.41
CA ILE A 193 -8.63 -44.45 -25.56
C ILE A 193 -7.79 -45.37 -26.46
N ILE A 194 -6.47 -45.17 -26.47
CA ILE A 194 -5.54 -46.20 -26.91
C ILE A 194 -5.34 -47.13 -25.73
N ALA A 195 -6.19 -48.13 -25.65
CA ALA A 195 -5.87 -49.33 -24.91
C ALA A 195 -4.75 -50.06 -25.66
N ASN A 196 -3.54 -50.12 -25.09
CA ASN A 196 -2.83 -51.40 -25.02
C ASN A 196 -1.83 -51.49 -23.86
N LYS A 197 -2.29 -52.19 -22.82
CA LYS A 197 -1.59 -53.19 -22.00
C LYS A 197 -0.41 -52.76 -21.10
N ASN A 198 -0.81 -52.45 -19.85
CA ASN A 198 -0.29 -52.98 -18.58
C ASN A 198 0.90 -52.24 -17.89
N ASN A 199 0.59 -51.75 -16.66
CA ASN A 199 1.45 -51.43 -15.50
C ASN A 199 1.73 -49.95 -15.13
N ASN A 200 0.90 -48.98 -15.54
CA ASN A 200 1.21 -47.54 -15.29
C ASN A 200 0.33 -46.81 -14.24
N ARG A 201 -0.56 -47.50 -13.52
CA ARG A 201 -1.42 -46.85 -12.51
C ARG A 201 -0.68 -46.63 -11.18
N GLU A 202 0.28 -47.48 -10.85
CA GLU A 202 1.11 -47.34 -9.64
C GLU A 202 2.16 -46.24 -9.79
N THR A 203 2.79 -46.10 -10.96
CA THR A 203 3.78 -45.06 -11.24
C THR A 203 3.19 -43.65 -11.20
N LEU A 204 1.94 -43.47 -11.66
CA LEU A 204 1.26 -42.18 -11.61
C LEU A 204 0.87 -41.79 -10.17
N VAL A 205 0.40 -42.75 -9.37
CA VAL A 205 0.11 -42.53 -7.94
C VAL A 205 1.39 -42.18 -7.18
N LEU A 206 2.50 -42.88 -7.44
CA LEU A 206 3.80 -42.60 -6.83
C LEU A 206 4.30 -41.18 -7.15
N VAL A 207 4.20 -40.73 -8.40
CA VAL A 207 4.66 -39.38 -8.79
C VAL A 207 3.83 -38.29 -8.11
N VAL A 208 2.50 -38.44 -8.05
CA VAL A 208 1.61 -37.47 -7.40
C VAL A 208 1.87 -37.43 -5.89
N SER A 209 2.05 -38.58 -5.23
CA SER A 209 2.36 -38.64 -3.80
C SER A 209 3.70 -38.00 -3.45
N VAL A 210 4.71 -38.16 -4.31
CA VAL A 210 6.05 -37.56 -4.09
C VAL A 210 5.99 -36.04 -4.17
N LEU A 211 5.25 -35.46 -5.13
CA LEU A 211 5.15 -34.01 -5.32
C LEU A 211 4.39 -33.30 -4.19
N PHE A 212 3.27 -33.88 -3.73
CA PHE A 212 2.53 -33.34 -2.59
C PHE A 212 3.29 -33.51 -1.27
N GLY A 213 3.97 -34.64 -1.09
CA GLY A 213 4.81 -34.91 0.08
C GLY A 213 5.98 -33.94 0.19
N SER A 214 6.71 -33.68 -0.91
CA SER A 214 7.86 -32.78 -0.90
C SER A 214 7.48 -31.33 -0.62
N SER A 215 6.35 -30.86 -1.17
CA SER A 215 5.86 -29.49 -0.94
C SER A 215 5.44 -29.27 0.52
N ALA A 216 4.76 -30.24 1.14
CA ALA A 216 4.35 -30.14 2.54
C ALA A 216 5.57 -30.07 3.49
N ILE A 217 6.60 -30.88 3.23
CA ILE A 217 7.82 -30.91 4.05
C ILE A 217 8.58 -29.58 3.95
N LEU A 218 8.75 -29.03 2.74
CA LEU A 218 9.46 -27.76 2.54
C LEU A 218 8.77 -26.59 3.25
N ASN A 219 7.43 -26.53 3.17
CA ASN A 219 6.65 -25.51 3.87
C ASN A 219 6.73 -25.67 5.39
N ALA A 220 6.69 -26.89 5.91
CA ALA A 220 6.85 -27.15 7.35
C ALA A 220 8.24 -26.71 7.85
N VAL A 221 9.31 -27.02 7.12
CA VAL A 221 10.68 -26.60 7.46
C VAL A 221 10.81 -25.07 7.45
N LEU A 222 10.21 -24.40 6.46
CA LEU A 222 10.23 -22.94 6.38
C LEU A 222 9.51 -22.28 7.57
N LEU A 223 8.35 -22.81 7.96
CA LEU A 223 7.60 -22.31 9.13
C LEU A 223 8.39 -22.49 10.42
N VAL A 224 9.05 -23.64 10.61
CA VAL A 224 9.91 -23.87 11.77
C VAL A 224 11.08 -22.88 11.78
N ALA A 225 11.76 -22.67 10.64
CA ALA A 225 12.86 -21.70 10.55
C ALA A 225 12.43 -20.26 10.86
N ILE A 226 11.24 -19.85 10.42
CA ILE A 226 10.66 -18.54 10.75
C ILE A 226 10.34 -18.45 12.26
N CYS A 227 9.74 -19.48 12.84
CA CYS A 227 9.45 -19.52 14.28
C CYS A 227 10.74 -19.46 15.13
N PHE A 228 11.79 -20.19 14.74
CA PHE A 228 13.08 -20.16 15.42
C PHE A 228 13.78 -18.80 15.27
N SER A 229 13.78 -18.21 14.07
CA SER A 229 14.42 -16.90 13.85
C SER A 229 13.70 -15.78 14.60
N THR A 230 12.36 -15.76 14.59
CA THR A 230 11.56 -14.80 15.38
C THR A 230 11.74 -15.00 16.89
N SER A 231 11.75 -16.24 17.37
CA SER A 231 12.05 -16.55 18.78
C SER A 231 13.44 -16.07 19.20
N MET A 232 14.45 -16.29 18.35
CA MET A 232 15.81 -15.79 18.58
C MET A 232 15.87 -14.26 18.59
N ILE A 233 15.17 -13.59 17.67
CA ILE A 233 15.08 -12.12 17.66
C ILE A 233 14.40 -11.61 18.93
N ILE A 234 13.34 -12.26 19.41
CA ILE A 234 12.64 -11.89 20.64
C ILE A 234 13.56 -12.10 21.85
N GLN A 235 14.26 -13.23 21.92
CA GLN A 235 15.24 -13.52 22.98
C GLN A 235 16.39 -12.51 22.97
N TYR A 236 16.91 -12.17 21.78
CA TYR A 236 17.93 -11.15 21.61
C TYR A 236 17.43 -9.77 22.04
N LYS A 237 16.22 -9.36 21.64
CA LYS A 237 15.60 -8.11 22.10
C LYS A 237 15.32 -8.11 23.60
N LYS A 238 14.94 -9.24 24.19
CA LYS A 238 14.79 -9.39 25.65
C LYS A 238 16.14 -9.24 26.36
N LYS A 239 17.21 -9.83 25.81
CA LYS A 239 18.57 -9.68 26.33
C LYS A 239 19.07 -8.24 26.19
N LEU A 240 18.87 -7.60 25.04
CA LEU A 240 19.23 -6.21 24.81
C LEU A 240 18.39 -5.26 25.66
N ARG A 241 17.12 -5.57 25.95
CA ARG A 241 16.32 -4.83 26.94
C ARG A 241 16.83 -5.02 28.36
N ARG A 242 17.28 -6.23 28.75
CA ARG A 242 17.91 -6.45 30.07
C ARG A 242 19.25 -5.72 30.18
N VAL A 243 20.06 -5.72 29.12
CA VAL A 243 21.32 -4.97 29.04
C VAL A 243 21.06 -3.47 29.01
N SER A 244 20.09 -2.98 28.24
CA SER A 244 19.68 -1.56 28.23
C SER A 244 19.09 -1.12 29.58
N ARG A 245 18.38 -2.01 30.29
CA ARG A 245 17.95 -1.75 31.68
C ARG A 245 19.13 -1.74 32.66
N SER A 246 20.24 -2.38 32.29
CA SER A 246 21.52 -2.36 33.01
C SER A 246 22.50 -1.29 32.50
N GLU A 247 22.27 -0.67 31.34
CA GLU A 247 23.10 0.42 30.77
C GLU A 247 22.42 1.79 30.96
N THR A 248 21.11 1.81 31.29
CA THR A 248 20.44 2.99 31.84
C THR A 248 20.88 3.25 33.30
N SER A 249 21.70 2.37 33.89
CA SER A 249 22.65 2.80 34.93
C SER A 249 23.80 3.57 34.27
N VAL A 250 23.47 4.69 33.63
CA VAL A 250 24.43 5.73 33.32
C VAL A 250 24.86 6.29 34.67
N GLU A 251 25.92 5.73 35.25
CA GLU A 251 26.90 6.38 36.13
C GLU A 251 26.36 7.40 37.17
N THR A 252 25.16 7.16 37.71
CA THR A 252 24.48 8.05 38.65
C THR A 252 23.73 7.19 39.66
N ASN A 253 23.83 7.54 40.94
CA ASN A 253 23.27 6.83 42.09
C ASN A 253 21.73 6.93 42.17
N LEU A 254 21.02 6.70 41.05
CA LEU A 254 19.56 6.76 40.98
C LEU A 254 18.94 5.41 41.34
N ARG A 255 18.00 5.42 42.29
CA ARG A 255 17.28 4.22 42.74
C ARG A 255 16.12 3.90 41.80
N CYS A 256 15.99 2.65 41.39
CA CYS A 256 14.78 2.19 40.71
C CYS A 256 13.72 1.85 41.77
N PHE A 257 12.61 2.58 41.75
CA PHE A 257 11.45 2.37 42.62
C PHE A 257 10.40 1.51 41.90
N THR A 258 9.62 0.73 42.64
CA THR A 258 8.41 0.09 42.10
C THR A 258 7.22 1.03 42.21
N TYR A 259 6.17 0.78 41.44
CA TYR A 259 4.96 1.62 41.48
C TYR A 259 4.31 1.53 42.86
N GLU A 260 4.23 0.32 43.42
CA GLU A 260 3.63 0.04 44.72
C GLU A 260 4.39 0.78 45.84
N GLU A 261 5.72 0.84 45.75
CA GLU A 261 6.54 1.58 46.72
C GLU A 261 6.24 3.09 46.68
N LEU A 262 6.05 3.66 45.49
CA LEU A 262 5.73 5.09 45.35
C LEU A 262 4.27 5.40 45.68
N GLU A 263 3.36 4.47 45.41
CA GLU A 263 1.97 4.57 45.81
C GLU A 263 1.84 4.58 47.34
N GLU A 264 2.54 3.69 48.03
CA GLU A 264 2.62 3.68 49.49
C GLU A 264 3.29 4.95 50.03
N ALA A 265 4.44 5.34 49.47
CA ALA A 265 5.17 6.53 49.87
C ALA A 265 4.35 7.82 49.75
N THR A 266 3.41 7.87 48.81
CA THR A 266 2.55 9.04 48.54
C THR A 266 1.14 8.91 49.11
N ASN A 267 0.86 7.85 49.89
CA ASN A 267 -0.46 7.53 50.42
C ASN A 267 -1.54 7.50 49.31
N GLY A 268 -1.26 6.78 48.22
CA GLY A 268 -2.16 6.70 47.07
C GLY A 268 -2.21 7.96 46.20
N PHE A 269 -1.12 8.74 46.16
CA PHE A 269 -1.05 10.02 45.43
C PHE A 269 -2.05 11.07 45.94
N ASP A 270 -2.28 11.11 47.26
CA ASP A 270 -3.31 11.96 47.90
C ASP A 270 -2.96 13.46 47.84
N LYS A 271 -1.72 13.82 48.20
CA LYS A 271 -1.33 15.23 48.36
C LYS A 271 -0.56 15.78 47.16
N GLU A 272 -1.25 16.51 46.29
CA GLU A 272 -0.65 17.27 45.20
C GLU A 272 0.14 18.49 45.72
N LEU A 273 1.39 18.61 45.26
CA LEU A 273 2.26 19.76 45.48
C LEU A 273 2.21 20.76 44.32
N GLY A 274 1.87 20.28 43.12
CA GLY A 274 1.68 21.11 41.94
C GLY A 274 1.42 20.30 40.68
N ARG A 275 0.91 20.99 39.65
CA ARG A 275 0.56 20.40 38.36
C ARG A 275 0.99 21.31 37.22
N GLY A 276 1.50 20.70 36.16
CA GLY A 276 1.90 21.39 34.94
C GLY A 276 1.66 20.54 33.70
N ALA A 277 2.14 21.03 32.55
CA ALA A 277 1.99 20.36 31.26
C ALA A 277 2.61 18.94 31.24
N PHE A 278 3.68 18.75 32.01
CA PHE A 278 4.48 17.52 32.05
C PHE A 278 4.07 16.54 33.16
N GLY A 279 2.98 16.81 33.88
CA GLY A 279 2.48 15.91 34.92
C GLY A 279 2.14 16.58 36.24
N ILE A 280 1.93 15.74 37.24
CA ILE A 280 1.48 16.12 38.58
C ILE A 280 2.56 15.70 39.59
N VAL A 281 2.87 16.57 40.54
CA VAL A 281 3.85 16.32 41.60
C VAL A 281 3.12 16.06 42.90
N TYR A 282 3.43 14.95 43.54
CA TYR A 282 2.83 14.52 44.80
C TYR A 282 3.86 14.53 45.92
N LYS A 283 3.42 14.79 47.14
CA LYS A 283 4.25 14.67 48.33
C LYS A 283 4.39 13.20 48.69
N GLY A 284 5.61 12.73 48.93
CA GLY A 284 5.87 11.39 49.44
C GLY A 284 6.90 11.34 50.55
N VAL A 285 6.99 10.19 51.21
CA VAL A 285 8.03 9.85 52.18
C VAL A 285 8.55 8.46 51.84
N VAL A 286 9.84 8.36 51.53
CA VAL A 286 10.51 7.10 51.17
C VAL A 286 11.44 6.69 52.29
N ASN A 287 11.36 5.42 52.66
CA ASN A 287 12.31 4.79 53.57
C ASN A 287 13.53 4.34 52.79
N ASN A 288 14.69 4.91 53.12
CA ASN A 288 15.95 4.40 52.60
C ASN A 288 16.46 3.28 53.53
N ASN A 289 17.43 2.50 53.06
CA ASN A 289 17.96 1.33 53.78
C ASN A 289 18.68 1.70 55.11
N THR A 290 18.83 3.00 55.36
CA THR A 290 19.18 3.64 56.62
C THR A 290 17.91 4.18 57.26
N CYS A 291 17.64 3.89 58.54
CA CYS A 291 16.41 4.21 59.33
C CYS A 291 15.96 5.70 59.42
N PHE A 292 16.00 6.44 58.33
CA PHE A 292 15.57 7.83 58.21
C PHE A 292 14.54 7.95 57.09
N GLU A 293 13.39 8.52 57.43
CA GLU A 293 12.34 8.91 56.49
C GLU A 293 12.82 10.11 55.65
N THR A 294 12.91 9.92 54.33
CA THR A 294 13.26 11.02 53.41
C THR A 294 12.01 11.56 52.75
N ARG A 295 11.76 12.86 52.89
CA ARG A 295 10.66 13.53 52.18
C ARG A 295 11.03 13.72 50.71
N VAL A 296 10.13 13.29 49.83
CA VAL A 296 10.34 13.29 48.37
C VAL A 296 9.18 13.95 47.64
N ALA A 297 9.42 14.31 46.37
CA ALA A 297 8.41 14.84 45.48
C ALA A 297 8.27 13.87 44.30
N VAL A 298 7.16 13.13 44.25
CA VAL A 298 6.93 12.13 43.21
C VAL A 298 6.19 12.77 42.05
N LYS A 299 6.87 13.00 40.93
CA LYS A 299 6.28 13.53 39.71
C LYS A 299 5.76 12.39 38.84
N LYS A 300 4.45 12.32 38.67
CA LYS A 300 3.74 11.39 37.77
C LYS A 300 3.56 12.07 36.41
N LEU A 301 4.16 11.51 35.36
CA LEU A 301 4.11 12.07 34.00
C LEU A 301 2.76 11.79 33.33
N ASN A 302 2.31 12.69 32.46
CA ASN A 302 1.04 12.56 31.74
C ASN A 302 1.13 11.44 30.69
N ASN A 303 0.16 10.51 30.69
CA ASN A 303 0.17 9.32 29.83
C ASN A 303 -0.65 9.48 28.53
N PHE A 304 -0.73 10.69 27.96
CA PHE A 304 -1.59 10.96 26.79
C PHE A 304 -1.16 10.22 25.51
N LEU A 305 0.15 9.97 25.34
CA LEU A 305 0.72 9.16 24.27
C LEU A 305 1.96 8.43 24.83
N LEU A 306 1.96 7.09 24.84
CA LEU A 306 3.06 6.27 25.39
C LEU A 306 4.43 6.70 24.83
N ASP A 307 4.53 6.95 23.52
CA ASP A 307 5.78 7.35 22.86
C ASP A 307 6.26 8.77 23.21
N GLN A 308 5.36 9.66 23.63
CA GLN A 308 5.72 11.00 24.08
C GLN A 308 6.18 10.97 25.54
N ALA A 309 5.44 10.28 26.41
CA ALA A 309 5.81 10.09 27.80
C ALA A 309 7.18 9.42 27.95
N HIS A 310 7.49 8.43 27.11
CA HIS A 310 8.80 7.77 27.07
C HIS A 310 9.96 8.71 26.71
N ARG A 311 9.73 9.63 25.76
CA ARG A 311 10.76 10.61 25.32
C ARG A 311 11.00 11.67 26.38
N GLU A 312 9.93 12.21 26.98
CA GLU A 312 10.01 13.18 28.07
C GLU A 312 10.70 12.58 29.30
N PHE A 313 10.34 11.35 29.66
CA PHE A 313 10.98 10.60 30.74
C PHE A 313 12.49 10.41 30.53
N ARG A 314 12.91 9.97 29.33
CA ARG A 314 14.34 9.81 29.02
C ARG A 314 15.10 11.12 28.98
N ASN A 315 14.48 12.19 28.49
CA ASN A 315 15.08 13.52 28.50
C ASN A 315 15.30 14.01 29.93
N GLU A 316 14.31 13.89 30.82
CA GLU A 316 14.47 14.29 32.22
C GLU A 316 15.52 13.44 32.96
N LEU A 317 15.57 12.11 32.73
CA LEU A 317 16.63 11.26 33.28
C LEU A 317 18.04 11.67 32.82
N ASN A 318 18.22 11.95 31.53
CA ASN A 318 19.53 12.30 30.98
C ASN A 318 19.97 13.72 31.33
N VAL A 319 19.04 14.68 31.36
CA VAL A 319 19.36 16.10 31.59
C VAL A 319 19.42 16.43 33.08
N ILE A 320 18.48 15.95 33.89
CA ILE A 320 18.39 16.29 35.32
C ILE A 320 19.19 15.30 36.17
N GLY A 321 19.27 14.03 35.77
CA GLY A 321 20.02 13.00 36.51
C GLY A 321 21.52 13.31 36.65
N LEU A 322 22.09 14.06 35.69
CA LEU A 322 23.51 14.46 35.69
C LEU A 322 23.78 15.82 36.35
N THR A 323 22.76 16.61 36.67
CA THR A 323 22.94 17.95 37.23
C THR A 323 22.88 17.93 38.76
N HIS A 324 24.04 18.08 39.41
CA HIS A 324 24.12 18.28 40.85
C HIS A 324 24.46 19.73 41.18
N HIS A 325 23.44 20.54 41.49
CA HIS A 325 23.62 21.94 41.84
C HIS A 325 22.82 22.31 43.09
N LYS A 326 23.39 23.14 43.97
CA LYS A 326 22.79 23.55 45.27
C LYS A 326 21.41 24.20 45.20
N ASN A 327 21.04 24.73 44.03
CA ASN A 327 19.76 25.41 43.79
C ASN A 327 18.79 24.58 42.92
N LEU A 328 19.14 23.33 42.58
CA LEU A 328 18.29 22.43 41.80
C LEU A 328 17.85 21.26 42.67
N VAL A 329 16.61 20.81 42.44
CA VAL A 329 16.12 19.58 43.07
C VAL A 329 16.93 18.39 42.54
N ARG A 330 17.43 17.56 43.47
CA ARG A 330 18.20 16.37 43.12
C ARG A 330 17.24 15.24 42.80
N LEU A 331 17.41 14.63 41.63
CA LEU A 331 16.72 13.40 41.28
C LEU A 331 17.27 12.24 42.13
N LEU A 332 16.39 11.53 42.83
CA LEU A 332 16.73 10.39 43.68
C LEU A 332 16.51 9.07 42.97
N GLY A 333 15.56 9.03 42.04
CA GLY A 333 15.25 7.81 41.31
C GLY A 333 14.06 7.93 40.37
N PHE A 334 13.63 6.77 39.88
CA PHE A 334 12.52 6.68 38.94
C PHE A 334 11.77 5.35 39.05
N CYS A 335 10.54 5.33 38.55
CA CYS A 335 9.73 4.14 38.38
C CYS A 335 9.31 3.98 36.90
N GLU A 336 9.63 2.82 36.33
CA GLU A 336 9.19 2.38 35.00
C GLU A 336 8.38 1.08 35.14
N GLY A 337 7.10 1.22 35.50
CA GLY A 337 6.17 0.10 35.74
C GLY A 337 5.00 0.15 34.76
N GLY A 338 4.91 -0.82 33.83
CA GLY A 338 3.82 -0.89 32.86
C GLY A 338 3.70 0.38 32.01
N SER A 339 2.54 1.05 32.07
CA SER A 339 2.25 2.34 31.43
C SER A 339 2.64 3.56 32.29
N GLU A 340 2.98 3.37 33.56
CA GLU A 340 3.23 4.45 34.50
C GLU A 340 4.71 4.87 34.46
N ARG A 341 4.96 6.18 34.44
CA ARG A 341 6.30 6.77 34.49
C ARG A 341 6.34 7.83 35.59
N LEU A 342 7.18 7.60 36.59
CA LEU A 342 7.32 8.50 37.74
C LEU A 342 8.79 8.84 38.00
N LEU A 343 9.03 10.05 38.50
CA LEU A 343 10.33 10.58 38.93
C LEU A 343 10.25 10.98 40.40
N VAL A 344 11.34 10.79 41.14
CA VAL A 344 11.40 10.97 42.61
C VAL A 344 12.47 11.96 43.02
#